data_AF-A0A3D5J5D1-F1
#
_entry.id   AF-A0A3D5J5D1-F1
#
_cell.length_a   1.000
_cell.length_b   1.000
_cell.length_c   1.000
_cell.angle_alpha   90.00
_cell.angle_beta   90.00
_cell.angle_gamma   90.00
#
_symmetry.space_group_name_H-M   'P 1'
#
loop_
_entity.id
_entity.type
_entity.pdbx_description
1 polymer ?
#
loop_
_entity_poly.entity_id
_entity_poly.type
_entity_poly.pdbx_seq_one_letter_code
_entity_poly.pdbx_strand_id
1 'polypeptide(L)'
;MKNLFYFFAILLFFWNCKPNRTQSDTAMSDTATFETEKPRKLKDALNGKFLMGTALNVRQIEGFNPAEMEIVKTHFNSIVAENCMKSGRLVPQKDHYNFDTAD
;
A
#
# COMPACT_ATOMS: atom_id res chain seq x y z
N MET A 1 34.32 12.33 -40.23
CA MET A 1 33.94 12.60 -38.83
C MET A 1 32.44 12.89 -38.62
N LYS A 2 31.58 12.88 -39.65
CA LYS A 2 30.12 13.03 -39.46
C LYS A 2 29.39 11.68 -39.27
N ASN A 3 29.92 10.59 -39.83
CA ASN A 3 29.30 9.25 -39.76
C ASN A 3 29.48 8.53 -38.42
N LEU A 4 30.41 8.96 -37.57
CA LEU A 4 30.60 8.42 -36.21
C LEU A 4 29.64 9.06 -35.19
N PHE A 5 29.19 10.29 -35.47
CA PHE A 5 28.23 11.01 -34.63
C PHE A 5 26.80 10.47 -34.81
N TYR A 6 26.45 10.05 -36.03
CA TYR A 6 25.15 9.41 -36.30
C TYR A 6 24.97 8.07 -35.58
N PHE A 7 26.04 7.31 -35.36
CA PHE A 7 25.98 6.03 -34.66
C PHE A 7 25.63 6.20 -33.17
N PHE A 8 26.13 7.27 -32.53
CA PHE A 8 25.77 7.62 -31.16
C PHE A 8 24.36 8.22 -31.03
N ALA A 9 23.88 8.93 -32.04
CA ALA A 9 22.52 9.48 -32.05
C ALA A 9 21.44 8.39 -32.14
N ILE A 10 21.68 7.30 -32.88
CA ILE A 10 20.71 6.20 -33.04
C ILE A 10 20.54 5.41 -31.73
N LEU A 11 21.61 5.24 -30.93
CA LEU A 11 21.53 4.53 -29.64
C LEU A 11 20.71 5.27 -28.57
N LEU A 12 20.59 6.61 -28.68
CA LEU A 12 19.80 7.43 -27.75
C LEU A 12 18.30 7.50 -28.12
N PHE A 13 17.95 7.21 -29.37
CA PHE A 13 16.54 7.16 -29.81
C PHE A 13 15.85 5.82 -29.48
N PHE A 14 16.60 4.73 -29.28
CA PHE A 14 16.02 3.42 -28.94
C PHE A 14 15.80 3.16 -27.43
N TRP A 15 16.28 4.02 -26.53
CA TRP A 15 15.99 3.88 -25.08
C TRP A 15 14.73 4.64 -24.64
N ASN A 16 14.24 5.61 -25.42
CA ASN A 16 13.10 6.44 -24.99
C ASN A 16 11.75 6.04 -25.60
N CYS A 17 11.56 4.75 -25.85
CA CYS A 17 10.24 4.19 -26.13
C CYS A 17 10.08 2.92 -25.30
N LYS A 18 9.51 3.06 -24.10
CA LYS A 18 8.97 1.91 -23.37
C LYS A 18 7.87 1.29 -24.24
N PRO A 19 7.99 0.04 -24.68
CA PRO A 19 6.91 -0.61 -25.41
C PRO A 19 5.75 -0.85 -24.44
N ASN A 20 4.71 -0.03 -24.54
CA ASN A 20 3.42 -0.37 -23.96
C ASN A 20 2.72 -1.33 -24.95
N ARG A 21 3.15 -2.59 -24.93
CA ARG A 21 2.54 -3.66 -25.71
C ARG A 21 1.42 -4.27 -24.87
N THR A 22 0.20 -3.81 -25.09
CA THR A 22 -0.96 -4.68 -24.93
C THR A 22 -1.44 -4.99 -26.34
N GLN A 23 -0.84 -6.04 -26.91
CA GLN A 23 -1.25 -6.63 -28.15
C GLN A 23 -1.41 -8.12 -27.85
N SER A 24 -2.65 -8.53 -27.57
CA SER A 24 -3.05 -9.91 -27.79
C SER A 24 -3.85 -9.90 -29.08
N ASP A 25 -3.12 -10.01 -30.19
CA ASP A 25 -3.68 -10.34 -31.48
C ASP A 25 -4.38 -11.69 -31.39
N THR A 26 -5.53 -11.76 -32.04
CA THR A 26 -6.43 -12.90 -32.17
C THR A 26 -5.69 -14.13 -32.73
N ALA A 27 -5.50 -15.15 -31.90
CA ALA A 27 -5.39 -16.54 -32.32
C ALA A 27 -6.17 -17.40 -31.31
N MET A 28 -7.19 -18.08 -31.81
CA MET A 28 -8.04 -19.02 -31.09
C MET A 28 -7.18 -20.12 -30.45
N SER A 29 -7.09 -20.10 -29.12
CA SER A 29 -6.63 -21.22 -28.30
C SER A 29 -7.44 -21.14 -27.00
N ASP A 30 -8.59 -21.80 -27.01
CA ASP A 30 -9.51 -21.87 -25.88
C ASP A 30 -8.87 -22.68 -24.74
N THR A 31 -8.04 -22.02 -23.96
CA THR A 31 -7.82 -22.33 -22.54
C THR A 31 -7.63 -20.99 -21.87
N ALA A 32 -8.76 -20.37 -21.52
CA ALA A 32 -8.78 -19.13 -20.75
C ALA A 32 -8.17 -19.38 -19.37
N THR A 33 -6.86 -19.17 -19.26
CA THR A 33 -6.20 -18.94 -17.99
C THR A 33 -6.72 -17.62 -17.45
N PHE A 34 -7.69 -17.69 -16.54
CA PHE A 34 -8.00 -16.59 -15.64
C PHE A 34 -6.70 -16.28 -14.87
N GLU A 35 -5.98 -15.23 -15.28
CA GLU A 35 -5.00 -14.65 -14.39
C GLU A 35 -5.77 -14.09 -13.19
N THR A 36 -5.67 -14.79 -12.07
CA THR A 36 -6.18 -14.31 -10.79
C THR A 36 -5.38 -13.07 -10.43
N GLU A 37 -5.85 -11.89 -10.86
CA GLU A 37 -5.30 -10.63 -10.38
C GLU A 37 -5.37 -10.68 -8.86
N LYS A 38 -4.20 -10.61 -8.20
CA LYS A 38 -4.16 -10.58 -6.75
C LYS A 38 -5.05 -9.44 -6.27
N PRO A 39 -5.91 -9.67 -5.26
CA PRO A 39 -6.80 -8.63 -4.76
C PRO A 39 -5.96 -7.41 -4.36
N ARG A 40 -6.28 -6.25 -4.94
CA ARG A 40 -5.56 -5.00 -4.66
C ARG A 40 -5.76 -4.60 -3.20
N LYS A 41 -4.67 -4.26 -2.51
CA LYS A 41 -4.72 -3.75 -1.13
C LYS A 41 -5.19 -2.30 -1.15
N LEU A 42 -5.89 -1.90 -0.08
CA LEU A 42 -6.53 -0.59 -0.03
C LEU A 42 -5.50 0.56 -0.03
N LYS A 43 -4.45 0.44 0.78
CA LYS A 43 -3.31 1.39 0.81
C LYS A 43 -2.56 1.53 -0.52
N ASP A 44 -2.56 0.50 -1.36
CA ASP A 44 -1.83 0.51 -2.63
C ASP A 44 -2.60 1.27 -3.71
N ALA A 45 -3.94 1.26 -3.65
CA ALA A 45 -4.80 1.89 -4.64
C ALA A 45 -4.62 3.42 -4.72
N LEU A 46 -4.25 4.06 -3.62
CA LEU A 46 -4.07 5.52 -3.50
C LEU A 46 -2.67 5.91 -3.00
N ASN A 47 -1.71 4.99 -3.14
CA ASN A 47 -0.34 5.22 -2.72
C ASN A 47 0.25 6.48 -3.40
N GLY A 48 0.98 7.29 -2.63
CA GLY A 48 1.55 8.55 -3.10
C GLY A 48 0.56 9.72 -3.22
N LYS A 49 -0.73 9.53 -2.88
CA LYS A 49 -1.71 10.62 -2.75
C LYS A 49 -1.96 10.97 -1.28
N PHE A 50 -2.30 9.98 -0.47
CA PHE A 50 -2.48 10.11 0.97
C PHE A 50 -2.40 8.73 1.64
N LEU A 51 -2.34 8.72 2.97
CA LEU A 51 -2.33 7.49 3.77
C LEU A 51 -3.74 6.92 3.91
N MET A 52 -3.83 5.59 3.95
CA MET A 52 -5.06 4.87 4.26
C MET A 52 -5.03 4.47 5.74
N GLY A 53 -5.87 5.16 6.52
CA GLY A 53 -5.95 5.03 7.97
C GLY A 53 -7.09 4.14 8.47
N THR A 54 -6.92 3.56 9.66
CA THR A 54 -7.99 2.89 10.42
C THR A 54 -7.86 3.16 11.92
N ALA A 55 -8.98 3.07 12.65
CA ALA A 55 -8.98 3.20 14.11
C ALA A 55 -8.88 1.82 14.77
N LEU A 56 -8.07 1.68 15.82
CA LEU A 56 -7.89 0.43 16.55
C LEU A 56 -8.39 0.53 17.98
N ASN A 57 -9.10 -0.51 18.42
CA ASN A 57 -9.46 -0.68 19.82
C ASN A 57 -8.35 -1.40 20.62
N VAL A 58 -8.46 -1.37 21.94
CA VAL A 58 -7.46 -1.95 22.85
C VAL A 58 -7.27 -3.46 22.64
N ARG A 59 -8.35 -4.22 22.38
CA ARG A 59 -8.25 -5.66 22.17
C ARG A 59 -7.45 -6.02 20.91
N GLN A 60 -7.55 -5.19 19.87
CA GLN A 60 -6.75 -5.33 18.66
C GLN A 60 -5.28 -4.99 18.92
N ILE A 61 -5.02 -3.90 19.66
CA ILE A 61 -3.66 -3.46 20.05
C ILE A 61 -2.96 -4.53 20.90
N GLU A 62 -3.66 -5.09 21.88
CA GLU A 62 -3.16 -6.15 22.78
C GLU A 62 -3.08 -7.53 22.11
N GLY A 63 -3.47 -7.65 20.83
CA GLY A 63 -3.30 -8.88 20.05
C GLY A 63 -4.35 -9.96 20.28
N PHE A 64 -5.44 -9.67 20.99
CA PHE A 64 -6.53 -10.62 21.22
C PHE A 64 -7.30 -10.99 19.95
N ASN A 65 -7.21 -10.15 18.90
CA ASN A 65 -7.93 -10.34 17.63
C ASN A 65 -6.95 -10.43 16.44
N PRO A 66 -6.21 -11.55 16.27
CA PRO A 66 -5.17 -11.66 15.25
C PRO A 66 -5.69 -11.56 13.80
N ALA A 67 -6.89 -12.08 13.52
CA ALA A 67 -7.50 -12.00 12.20
C ALA A 67 -7.84 -10.56 11.79
N GLU A 68 -8.33 -9.75 12.72
CA GLU A 68 -8.57 -8.31 12.49
C GLU A 68 -7.25 -7.58 12.23
N MET A 69 -6.19 -7.93 12.98
CA MET A 69 -4.87 -7.35 12.78
C MET A 69 -4.24 -7.73 11.44
N GLU A 70 -4.56 -8.90 10.87
CA GLU A 70 -4.15 -9.26 9.51
C GLU A 70 -4.78 -8.32 8.47
N ILE A 71 -6.06 -7.99 8.62
CA ILE A 71 -6.75 -7.02 7.75
C ILE A 71 -6.10 -5.64 7.87
N VAL A 72 -5.83 -5.19 9.11
CA VAL A 72 -5.17 -3.91 9.37
C VAL A 72 -3.82 -3.84 8.65
N LYS A 73 -2.97 -4.85 8.83
CA LYS A 73 -1.63 -4.94 8.22
C LYS A 73 -1.71 -5.03 6.69
N THR A 74 -2.70 -5.72 6.15
CA THR A 74 -2.88 -5.92 4.72
C THR A 74 -3.35 -4.62 4.04
N HIS A 75 -4.34 -3.94 4.60
CA HIS A 75 -5.04 -2.86 3.90
C HIS A 75 -4.61 -1.45 4.29
N PHE A 76 -4.02 -1.23 5.47
CA PHE A 76 -3.79 0.11 6.01
C PHE A 76 -2.29 0.39 6.25
N ASN A 77 -1.95 1.67 6.30
CA ASN A 77 -0.59 2.19 6.54
C ASN A 77 -0.56 3.39 7.50
N SER A 78 -1.68 3.68 8.15
CA SER A 78 -1.81 4.66 9.22
C SER A 78 -2.84 4.15 10.23
N ILE A 79 -2.63 4.42 11.52
CA ILE A 79 -3.55 4.00 12.58
C ILE A 79 -3.78 5.13 13.57
N VAL A 80 -4.95 5.12 14.21
CA VAL A 80 -5.29 5.98 15.35
C VAL A 80 -5.90 5.12 16.45
N ALA A 81 -5.56 5.37 17.70
CA ALA A 81 -6.24 4.74 18.82
C ALA A 81 -7.69 5.21 18.90
N GLU A 82 -8.66 4.28 18.90
CA GLU A 82 -10.09 4.60 18.95
C GLU A 82 -10.45 5.32 20.26
N ASN A 83 -9.88 4.86 21.38
CA ASN A 83 -10.25 5.33 22.71
C ASN A 83 -9.07 5.49 23.68
N CYS A 84 -8.02 4.66 23.63
CA CYS A 84 -6.99 4.66 24.68
C CYS A 84 -6.19 5.97 24.79
N MET A 85 -6.15 6.79 23.73
CA MET A 85 -5.51 8.10 23.75
C MET A 85 -6.46 9.28 24.10
N LYS A 86 -7.74 9.03 24.42
CA LYS A 86 -8.64 10.09 24.88
C LYS A 86 -8.16 10.63 26.22
N SER A 87 -8.38 11.92 26.48
CA SER A 87 -7.90 12.59 27.70
C SER A 87 -8.31 11.87 28.99
N GLY A 88 -9.55 11.38 29.08
CA GLY A 88 -10.02 10.63 30.25
C GLY A 88 -9.37 9.25 30.43
N ARG A 89 -8.69 8.72 29.40
CA ARG A 89 -7.88 7.48 29.50
C ARG A 89 -6.43 7.79 29.86
N LEU A 90 -5.86 8.83 29.25
CA LEU A 90 -4.47 9.24 29.50
C LEU A 90 -4.28 9.94 30.85
N VAL A 91 -5.25 10.75 31.28
CA VAL A 91 -5.23 11.55 32.51
C VAL A 91 -6.53 11.31 33.29
N PRO A 92 -6.70 10.13 33.91
CA PRO A 92 -7.94 9.80 34.62
C PRO A 92 -8.10 10.64 35.90
N GLN A 93 -6.99 11.11 36.49
CA GLN A 93 -6.96 12.01 37.64
C GLN A 93 -5.85 13.05 37.47
N LYS A 94 -6.00 14.22 38.10
CA LYS A 94 -4.97 15.27 38.06
C LYS A 94 -3.64 14.72 38.59
N ASP A 95 -2.56 15.01 37.87
CA ASP A 95 -1.19 14.56 38.17
C ASP A 95 -0.99 13.02 38.15
N HIS A 96 -1.95 12.26 37.61
CA HIS A 96 -1.84 10.82 37.37
C HIS A 96 -2.01 10.53 35.88
N TYR A 97 -1.00 9.90 35.29
CA TYR A 97 -0.94 9.61 33.86
C TYR A 97 -0.90 8.10 33.63
N ASN A 98 -1.68 7.63 32.66
CA ASN A 98 -1.67 6.23 32.22
C ASN A 98 -1.42 6.18 30.70
N PHE A 99 -0.24 5.70 30.32
CA PHE A 99 0.16 5.51 28.92
C PHE A 99 0.27 4.04 28.52
N ASP A 100 -0.03 3.10 29.43
CA ASP A 100 0.28 1.67 29.26
C ASP A 100 -0.32 1.06 27.99
N THR A 101 -1.53 1.48 27.61
CA THR A 101 -2.21 1.00 26.39
C THR A 101 -1.95 1.89 25.17
N ALA A 102 -1.40 3.08 25.37
CA ALA A 102 -1.11 4.03 24.29
C ALA A 102 0.29 3.83 23.69
N ASP A 103 1.24 3.36 24.49
CA ASP A 103 2.61 3.01 24.12
C ASP A 103 2.68 1.65 23.37
#